data_AF-A0A103XLB7-F1
#
_entry.id   AF-A0A103XLB7-F1
#
_cell.length_a   1.000
_cell.length_b   1.000
_cell.length_c   1.000
_cell.angle_alpha   90.00
_cell.angle_beta   90.00
_cell.angle_gamma   90.00
#
_symmetry.space_group_name_H-M   'P 1'
#
loop_
_entity.id
_entity.type
_entity.pdbx_description
1 polymer ?
#
loop_
_entity_poly.entity_id
_entity_poly.type
_entity_poly.pdbx_seq_one_letter_code
_entity_poly.pdbx_strand_id
1 'polypeptide(L)' 'MLFSMSRDDCMRTLAEHADIHPIVTLTVWEELLKENKSFFQAYSHSVSENNRWPQETDNANHYGRT' A
#
# COMPACT_ATOMS: atom_id res chain seq x y z
N MET A 1 9.54 -9.70 -5.73
CA MET A 1 8.24 -8.99 -5.78
C MET A 1 8.28 -7.91 -4.72
N LEU A 2 8.02 -6.65 -5.07
CA LEU A 2 7.89 -5.54 -4.13
C LEU A 2 6.42 -5.15 -4.09
N PHE A 3 5.73 -5.40 -2.98
CA PHE A 3 4.36 -4.98 -2.83
C PHE A 3 4.34 -3.52 -2.41
N SER A 4 3.66 -2.64 -3.14
CA SER A 4 3.54 -1.21 -2.81
C SER A 4 2.53 -0.97 -1.68
N MET A 5 2.68 -1.69 -0.56
CA MET A 5 1.76 -1.61 0.58
C MET A 5 2.18 -0.50 1.54
N SER A 6 1.21 0.26 2.04
CA SER A 6 1.47 1.16 3.15
C SER A 6 1.75 0.37 4.44
N ARG A 7 2.25 1.06 5.46
CA ARG A 7 2.42 0.46 6.81
C ARG A 7 1.09 -0.11 7.31
N ASP A 8 0.00 0.64 7.13
CA ASP A 8 -1.32 0.28 7.63
C ASP A 8 -1.89 -0.93 6.89
N ASP A 9 -1.67 -1.02 5.57
CA ASP A 9 -2.04 -2.20 4.79
C ASP A 9 -1.27 -3.42 5.30
N CYS A 10 0.03 -3.29 5.53
CA CYS A 10 0.87 -4.37 6.04
C CYS A 10 0.38 -4.84 7.43
N MET A 11 0.08 -3.89 8.33
CA MET A 11 -0.47 -4.20 9.66
C MET A 11 -1.80 -4.95 9.58
N ARG A 12 -2.72 -4.49 8.72
CA ARG A 12 -4.04 -5.11 8.54
C ARG A 12 -3.93 -6.50 7.95
N THR A 13 -3.22 -6.65 6.83
CA THR A 13 -3.06 -7.93 6.13
C THR A 13 -2.39 -8.97 7.02
N LEU A 14 -1.36 -8.60 7.80
CA LEU A 14 -0.69 -9.55 8.69
C LEU A 14 -1.53 -9.92 9.91
N ALA A 15 -2.33 -8.99 10.45
CA ALA A 15 -3.27 -9.30 11.51
C ALA A 15 -4.37 -10.27 11.01
N GLU A 16 -4.94 -10.01 9.83
CA GLU A 16 -6.05 -10.80 9.27
C GLU A 16 -5.61 -12.19 8.78
N HIS A 17 -4.45 -12.28 8.11
CA HIS A 17 -4.04 -13.51 7.43
C HIS A 17 -3.00 -14.34 8.18
N ALA A 18 -2.32 -13.77 9.18
CA ALA A 18 -1.26 -14.44 9.93
C ALA A 18 -1.44 -14.37 11.46
N ASP A 19 -2.54 -13.78 11.95
CA ASP A 19 -2.82 -13.59 13.38
C ASP A 19 -1.66 -12.90 14.14
N ILE A 20 -0.94 -12.01 13.45
CA ILE A 20 0.16 -11.24 14.04
C ILE A 20 -0.41 -9.98 14.68
N HIS A 21 -0.17 -9.81 15.98
CA HIS A 21 -0.65 -8.63 16.70
C HIS A 21 -0.08 -7.34 16.09
N PRO A 22 -0.89 -6.30 15.81
CA PRO A 22 -0.45 -5.09 15.09
C PRO A 22 0.78 -4.41 15.69
N ILE A 23 0.94 -4.48 17.01
CA ILE A 23 2.11 -3.92 17.72
C ILE A 23 3.43 -4.54 17.25
N VAL A 24 3.44 -5.85 16.93
CA VAL A 24 4.64 -6.57 16.47
C VAL A 24 5.03 -6.06 15.09
N THR A 25 4.06 -5.98 14.16
CA THR A 25 4.28 -5.45 12.81
C THR A 25 4.77 -4.00 12.86
N LEU A 26 4.19 -3.17 13.73
CA LEU A 26 4.60 -1.77 13.90
C LEU A 26 6.05 -1.68 14.38
N THR A 27 6.41 -2.43 15.43
CA THR A 27 7.78 -2.42 15.96
C THR A 27 8.79 -2.86 14.91
N VAL A 28 8.52 -3.97 14.19
CA VAL A 28 9.42 -4.44 13.13
C VAL A 28 9.54 -3.41 12.01
N TRP A 29 8.43 -2.79 11.59
CA TRP A 29 8.45 -1.76 10.56
C TRP A 29 9.31 -0.56 10.95
N GLU A 30 9.22 -0.10 12.19
CA GLU A 30 9.99 1.02 12.70
C GLU A 30 11.49 0.72 12.75
N GLU A 31 11.88 -0.47 13.19
CA GLU A 31 13.30 -0.89 13.19
C GLU A 31 13.83 -1.03 11.77
N LEU A 32 13.07 -1.65 10.85
CA LEU A 32 13.44 -1.74 9.44
C LEU A 32 13.61 -0.37 8.80
N LEU A 33 12.75 0.59 9.14
CA LEU A 33 12.84 1.97 8.65
C LEU A 33 14.12 2.67 9.14
N LYS A 34 14.51 2.43 10.41
CA LYS A 34 15.74 2.99 10.99
C LYS A 34 16.99 2.42 10.31
N GLU A 35 17.02 1.11 10.09
CA GLU A 35 18.15 0.39 9.52
C GLU A 35 18.28 0.57 8.00
N ASN A 36 17.16 0.72 7.28
CA ASN A 36 17.12 0.68 5.81
C ASN A 36 16.56 1.96 5.17
N LYS A 37 17.00 3.14 5.65
CA LYS A 37 16.45 4.44 5.25
C LYS A 37 16.38 4.67 3.73
N SER A 38 17.45 4.35 2.99
CA SER A 38 17.50 4.54 1.53
C SER A 38 16.50 3.66 0.79
N PHE A 39 16.30 2.43 1.26
CA PHE A 39 15.28 1.53 0.72
C PHE A 39 13.88 2.10 0.94
N PHE A 40 13.55 2.53 2.16
CA PHE A 40 12.23 3.06 2.46
C PHE A 40 11.93 4.40 1.79
N GLN A 41 12.96 5.21 1.53
CA GLN A 41 12.82 6.41 0.70
C GLN A 41 12.37 6.02 -0.72
N ALA A 42 13.09 5.11 -1.39
CA ALA A 42 12.71 4.62 -2.72
C ALA A 42 11.33 3.93 -2.72
N TYR A 43 11.05 3.11 -1.70
CA TYR A 43 9.77 2.42 -1.53
C TYR A 43 8.58 3.39 -1.38
N SER A 44 8.76 4.48 -0.63
CA SER A 44 7.70 5.49 -0.45
C SER A 44 7.32 6.16 -1.78
N HIS A 45 8.29 6.39 -2.67
CA HIS A 45 8.03 6.90 -4.01
C HIS A 45 7.18 5.92 -4.83
N SER A 46 7.51 4.61 -4.83
CA SER A 46 6.73 3.61 -5.57
C SER A 46 5.31 3.42 -5.04
N VAL A 47 5.09 3.54 -3.71
CA VAL A 47 3.73 3.50 -3.14
C VAL A 47 2.92 4.72 -3.58
N SER A 48 3.53 5.90 -3.59
CA SER A 48 2.86 7.14 -4.00
C SER A 48 2.48 7.16 -5.48
N GLU A 49 3.25 6.52 -6.35
CA GLU A 49 2.96 6.38 -7.78
C GLU A 49 1.82 5.39 -8.03
N ASN A 50 1.79 4.29 -7.27
CA ASN A 50 0.73 3.30 -7.40
C ASN A 50 -0.63 3.81 -6.88
N ASN A 51 -0.63 4.75 -5.93
CA ASN A 51 -1.86 5.42 -5.49
C ASN A 51 -2.36 6.52 -6.46
N ARG A 52 -1.63 6.81 -7.55
CA ARG A 52 -2.03 7.76 -8.60
C ARG A 52 -2.69 7.11 -9.82
N TRP A 53 -3.05 5.83 -9.76
CA TRP A 53 -3.93 5.24 -10.78
C TRP A 53 -5.33 5.88 -10.67
N PRO A 54 -5.84 6.56 -11.71
CA PRO A 54 -7.16 7.15 -11.68
C PRO A 54 -8.21 6.04 -11.57
N GLN A 55 -9.15 6.18 -10.63
CA GLN A 55 -10.43 5.51 -10.76
C GLN A 55 -11.01 5.88 -12.11
N GLU A 56 -11.37 4.87 -12.91
CA GLU A 56 -11.92 5.04 -14.24
C GLU A 56 -13.00 6.13 -14.25
N THR A 57 -12.75 7.15 -15.07
CA THR A 57 -13.70 8.21 -15.37
C THR A 57 -14.91 7.63 -16.09
N ASP A 58 -16.10 7.90 -15.55
CA ASP A 58 -17.37 8.13 -16.25
C ASP A 58 -17.48 7.55 -17.67
N ASN A 59 -18.00 6.32 -17.80
CA ASN A 59 -18.59 5.85 -19.07
C ASN A 59 -20.11 5.64 -18.98
N ALA A 60 -20.80 6.49 -18.21
CA ALA A 60 -22.26 6.60 -18.28
C ALA A 60 -22.69 7.49 -19.47
N ASN A 61 -22.28 7.16 -20.69
CA ASN A 61 -22.74 7.83 -21.92
C ASN A 61 -22.75 6.86 -23.12
N HIS A 62 -23.47 5.75 -23.02
CA HIS A 62 -23.84 4.95 -24.20
C HIS A 62 -25.19 4.25 -24.10
N TYR A 63 -26.23 4.96 -23.66
CA TYR A 63 -27.62 4.56 -23.92
C TYR A 63 -28.39 5.75 -24.49
N GLY A 64 -28.10 6.03 -25.76
CA GLY A 64 -28.67 7.18 -26.47
C GLY A 64 -28.37 7.14 -27.96
N ARG A 65 -28.49 5.96 -28.59
CA ARG A 65 -28.60 5.84 -30.06
C ARG A 65 -29.07 4.43 -30.43
N THR A 66 -30.38 4.26 -30.52
CA THR A 66 -31.18 3.69 -31.63
C THR A 66 -32.62 3.65 -31.18
#